data_AF-A0A3B0WPX7-F1
#
_entry.id   AF-A0A3B0WPX7-F1
#
_cell.length_a   1.000
_cell.length_b   1.000
_cell.length_c   1.000
_cell.angle_alpha   90.00
_cell.angle_beta   90.00
_cell.angle_gamma   90.00
#
_symmetry.space_group_name_H-M   'P 1'
#
loop_
_entity.id
_entity.type
_entity.pdbx_description
1 polymer ?
#
loop_
_entity_poly.entity_id
_entity_poly.type
_entity_poly.pdbx_seq_one_letter_code
_entity_poly.pdbx_strand_id
1 'polypeptide(L)'
;MASKNKFGWDGFLLRFVFAIIIVFATYNPEGVSYYHWIFETLPEFSVLKAFAGVILLIAWIVLIRATLGSLGALGILLAAAFFGLAIWLVIDVLGLSTDNFRVISYIIEIMLASVLSIGVSWSHVRRRISGQVDTDELERD
;
A
#
# COMPACT_ATOMS: atom_id res chain seq x y z
N MET A 1 -12.03 29.59 -9.60
CA MET A 1 -10.89 29.49 -8.68
C MET A 1 -10.45 28.04 -8.66
N ALA A 2 -9.43 27.68 -9.45
CA ALA A 2 -8.86 26.34 -9.38
C ALA A 2 -8.05 26.24 -8.08
N SER A 3 -8.40 25.33 -7.18
CA SER A 3 -7.50 25.02 -6.08
C SER A 3 -6.23 24.46 -6.71
N LYS A 4 -5.11 25.16 -6.52
CA LYS A 4 -3.78 24.60 -6.77
C LYS A 4 -3.66 23.39 -5.86
N ASN A 5 -4.06 22.21 -6.33
CA ASN A 5 -3.82 20.93 -5.65
C ASN A 5 -2.33 20.61 -5.76
N LYS A 6 -1.50 21.46 -5.13
CA LYS A 6 -0.13 21.13 -4.79
C LYS A 6 -0.22 19.80 -4.04
N PHE A 7 0.50 18.79 -4.51
CA PHE A 7 0.58 17.48 -3.85
C PHE A 7 0.75 17.66 -2.33
N GLY A 8 -0.36 17.58 -1.59
CA GLY A 8 -0.42 17.85 -0.16
C GLY A 8 -0.31 16.55 0.61
N TRP A 9 -0.08 16.66 1.92
CA TRP A 9 -0.24 15.53 2.85
C TRP A 9 -1.56 14.78 2.63
N ASP A 10 -2.62 15.49 2.21
CA ASP A 10 -3.93 14.95 1.86
C ASP A 10 -3.87 13.91 0.72
N GLY A 11 -3.05 14.16 -0.29
CA GLY A 11 -2.87 13.23 -1.41
C GLY A 11 -2.12 11.97 -0.99
N PHE A 12 -1.15 12.09 -0.06
CA PHE A 12 -0.48 10.93 0.51
C PHE A 12 -1.43 10.12 1.40
N LEU A 13 -2.18 10.78 2.29
CA LEU A 13 -3.14 10.14 3.19
C LEU A 13 -4.21 9.38 2.41
N LEU A 14 -4.75 9.95 1.33
CA LEU A 14 -5.72 9.25 0.48
C LEU A 14 -5.14 7.96 -0.12
N ARG A 15 -3.90 8.00 -0.63
CA ARG A 15 -3.21 6.82 -1.16
C ARG A 15 -2.90 5.80 -0.08
N PHE A 16 -2.59 6.26 1.13
CA PHE A 16 -2.33 5.40 2.27
C PHE A 16 -3.59 4.68 2.73
N VAL A 17 -4.70 5.40 2.90
CA VAL A 17 -6.01 4.81 3.24
C VAL A 17 -6.45 3.84 2.14
N PHE A 18 -6.27 4.20 0.86
CA PHE A 18 -6.55 3.29 -0.24
C PHE A 18 -5.70 2.02 -0.16
N ALA A 19 -4.39 2.12 0.08
CA ALA A 19 -3.52 0.96 0.26
C ALA A 19 -3.94 0.09 1.46
N ILE A 20 -4.29 0.69 2.60
CA ILE A 20 -4.85 -0.03 3.76
C ILE A 20 -6.10 -0.81 3.34
N ILE A 21 -7.07 -0.16 2.70
CA ILE A 21 -8.30 -0.82 2.27
C ILE A 21 -7.99 -2.03 1.38
N ILE A 22 -7.10 -1.89 0.40
CA ILE A 22 -6.76 -3.00 -0.51
C ILE A 22 -6.07 -4.15 0.24
N VAL A 23 -5.11 -3.85 1.11
CA VAL A 23 -4.40 -4.87 1.90
C VAL A 23 -5.38 -5.61 2.83
N PHE A 24 -6.14 -4.88 3.64
CA PHE A 24 -7.09 -5.45 4.61
C PHE A 24 -8.30 -6.14 3.96
N ALA A 25 -8.75 -5.66 2.79
CA ALA A 25 -9.78 -6.32 2.02
C ALA A 25 -9.29 -7.66 1.43
N THR A 26 -7.99 -7.83 1.23
CA THR A 26 -7.40 -9.10 0.79
C THR A 26 -7.35 -10.09 1.93
N TYR A 27 -6.73 -9.68 3.04
CA TYR A 27 -6.59 -10.48 4.25
C TYR A 27 -6.60 -9.56 5.48
N ASN A 28 -7.20 -10.04 6.56
CA ASN A 28 -7.04 -9.47 7.90
C ASN A 28 -7.31 -10.57 8.93
N PRO A 29 -6.74 -10.46 10.15
CA PRO A 29 -6.86 -11.50 11.16
C PRO A 29 -8.24 -11.58 11.83
N GLU A 30 -9.20 -10.72 11.46
CA GLU A 30 -10.56 -10.72 12.02
C GLU A 30 -11.52 -11.67 11.29
N GLY A 31 -11.06 -12.33 10.21
CA GLY A 31 -11.89 -13.25 9.44
C GLY A 31 -12.80 -12.57 8.41
N VAL A 32 -12.69 -11.25 8.23
CA VAL A 32 -13.59 -10.48 7.34
C VAL A 32 -12.81 -9.95 6.14
N SER A 33 -12.44 -10.82 5.21
CA SER A 33 -11.69 -10.43 4.00
C SER A 33 -12.10 -11.24 2.78
N TYR A 34 -11.65 -10.83 1.59
CA TYR A 34 -11.85 -11.59 0.35
C TYR A 34 -11.28 -13.01 0.45
N TYR A 35 -10.10 -13.18 1.07
CA TYR A 35 -9.54 -14.50 1.36
C TYR A 35 -10.56 -15.38 2.13
N HIS A 36 -11.06 -14.91 3.27
CA HIS A 36 -12.03 -15.66 4.08
C HIS A 36 -13.31 -15.94 3.31
N TRP A 37 -13.83 -14.93 2.59
CA TRP A 37 -15.02 -15.08 1.77
C TRP A 37 -14.89 -16.16 0.70
N ILE A 38 -13.71 -16.31 0.08
CA ILE A 38 -13.46 -17.39 -0.88
C ILE A 38 -13.29 -18.73 -0.17
N PHE A 39 -12.41 -18.81 0.83
CA PHE A 39 -12.00 -20.09 1.43
C PHE A 39 -13.09 -20.75 2.27
N GLU A 40 -13.94 -19.98 2.95
CA GLU A 40 -15.02 -20.51 3.78
C GLU A 40 -16.22 -21.00 2.96
N THR A 41 -16.33 -20.58 1.71
CA THR A 41 -17.49 -20.89 0.85
C THR A 41 -17.06 -21.38 -0.54
N LEU A 42 -15.94 -22.12 -0.59
CA LEU A 42 -15.37 -22.66 -1.83
C LEU A 42 -16.33 -23.47 -2.70
N PRO A 43 -17.24 -24.32 -2.16
CA PRO A 43 -18.22 -25.03 -2.99
C PRO A 43 -19.18 -24.08 -3.74
N GLU A 44 -19.31 -22.83 -3.31
CA GLU A 44 -20.25 -21.82 -3.82
C GLU A 44 -19.52 -20.67 -4.53
N PHE A 45 -18.48 -20.96 -5.31
CA PHE A 45 -17.78 -19.92 -6.06
C PHE A 45 -18.72 -19.29 -7.11
N SER A 46 -18.99 -17.99 -6.96
CA SER A 46 -19.99 -17.26 -7.74
C SER A 46 -19.34 -16.22 -8.66
N VAL A 47 -20.10 -15.76 -9.67
CA VAL A 47 -19.66 -14.68 -10.57
C VAL A 47 -19.34 -13.40 -9.78
N LEU A 48 -20.09 -13.11 -8.72
CA LEU A 48 -19.85 -11.95 -7.86
C LEU A 48 -18.48 -12.02 -7.18
N LYS A 49 -18.10 -13.20 -6.66
CA LYS A 49 -16.78 -13.45 -6.07
C LYS A 49 -15.67 -13.24 -7.11
N ALA A 50 -15.82 -13.81 -8.30
CA ALA A 50 -14.87 -13.62 -9.40
C ALA A 50 -14.69 -12.14 -9.76
N PHE A 51 -15.80 -11.40 -9.90
CA PHE A 51 -15.79 -9.97 -10.24
C PHE A 51 -15.09 -9.12 -9.16
N ALA A 52 -15.41 -9.35 -7.88
CA ALA A 52 -14.76 -8.68 -6.76
C ALA A 52 -13.26 -9.00 -6.71
N GLY A 53 -12.87 -10.26 -6.96
CA GLY A 53 -11.48 -10.68 -7.06
C GLY A 53 -10.72 -9.97 -8.17
N VAL A 54 -11.34 -9.78 -9.33
CA VAL A 54 -10.74 -9.02 -10.45
C VAL A 54 -10.55 -7.55 -10.08
N ILE A 55 -11.53 -6.90 -9.44
CA ILE A 55 -11.38 -5.52 -8.96
C ILE A 55 -10.21 -5.41 -7.97
N LEU A 56 -10.14 -6.32 -7.01
CA LEU A 56 -9.08 -6.35 -6.00
C LEU A 56 -7.72 -6.57 -6.67
N LEU A 57 -7.63 -7.48 -7.64
CA LEU A 57 -6.42 -7.76 -8.39
C LEU A 57 -5.96 -6.54 -9.21
N ILE A 58 -6.88 -5.82 -9.86
CA ILE A 58 -6.57 -4.58 -10.58
C ILE A 58 -5.97 -3.56 -9.62
N ALA A 59 -6.58 -3.36 -8.44
CA ALA A 59 -6.08 -2.43 -7.44
C ALA A 59 -4.67 -2.80 -6.96
N TRP A 60 -4.40 -4.07 -6.69
CA TRP A 60 -3.06 -4.58 -6.38
C TRP A 60 -2.05 -4.30 -7.48
N ILE A 61 -2.41 -4.60 -8.73
CA ILE A 61 -1.52 -4.39 -9.89
C ILE A 61 -1.16 -2.91 -10.03
N VAL A 62 -2.12 -2.00 -9.84
CA VAL A 62 -1.86 -0.55 -9.88
C VAL A 62 -0.88 -0.13 -8.78
N LEU A 63 -1.10 -0.55 -7.53
CA LEU A 63 -0.23 -0.22 -6.40
C LEU A 63 1.18 -0.77 -6.58
N ILE A 64 1.30 -2.04 -6.96
CA ILE A 64 2.59 -2.70 -7.18
C ILE A 64 3.33 -2.04 -8.34
N ARG A 65 2.69 -1.86 -9.51
CA ARG A 65 3.36 -1.26 -10.66
C ARG A 65 3.83 0.16 -10.39
N ALA A 66 3.02 0.97 -9.72
CA ALA A 66 3.42 2.31 -9.31
C ALA A 66 4.64 2.28 -8.38
N THR A 67 4.65 1.37 -7.41
CA THR A 67 5.76 1.18 -6.46
C THR A 67 7.03 0.72 -7.16
N LEU A 68 6.95 -0.31 -8.01
CA LEU A 68 8.09 -0.86 -8.76
C LEU A 68 8.68 0.17 -9.72
N GLY A 69 7.81 0.86 -10.48
CA GLY A 69 8.21 1.88 -11.45
C GLY A 69 8.85 3.10 -10.79
N SER A 70 8.52 3.37 -9.53
CA SER A 70 9.01 4.53 -8.80
C SER A 70 10.29 4.25 -8.02
N LEU A 71 10.40 3.11 -7.32
CA LEU A 71 11.56 2.82 -6.47
C LEU A 71 12.71 2.14 -7.23
N GLY A 72 12.42 1.33 -8.25
CA GLY A 72 13.41 0.44 -8.86
C GLY A 72 13.91 -0.66 -7.91
N ALA A 73 14.73 -1.58 -8.42
CA ALA A 73 15.17 -2.78 -7.68
C ALA A 73 15.88 -2.46 -6.35
N LEU A 74 16.81 -1.49 -6.37
CA LEU A 74 17.53 -1.06 -5.16
C LEU A 74 16.60 -0.40 -4.14
N GLY A 75 15.66 0.42 -4.60
CA GLY A 75 14.68 1.05 -3.70
C GLY A 75 13.77 0.01 -3.05
N ILE A 76 13.37 -1.04 -3.78
CA ILE A 76 12.59 -2.15 -3.23
C ILE A 76 13.40 -2.93 -2.19
N LEU A 77 14.68 -3.22 -2.47
CA LEU A 77 15.56 -3.91 -1.53
C LEU A 77 15.73 -3.09 -0.23
N LEU A 78 16.00 -1.79 -0.36
CA LEU A 78 16.12 -0.88 0.78
C LEU A 78 14.81 -0.75 1.55
N ALA A 79 13.66 -0.69 0.86
CA ALA A 79 12.35 -0.70 1.50
C ALA A 79 12.12 -2.00 2.27
N ALA A 80 12.39 -3.15 1.65
CA ALA A 80 12.26 -4.45 2.31
C ALA A 80 13.15 -4.54 3.56
N ALA A 81 14.40 -4.08 3.47
CA ALA A 81 15.32 -4.03 4.61
C ALA A 81 14.82 -3.08 5.71
N PHE A 82 14.42 -1.86 5.35
CA PHE A 82 13.91 -0.85 6.28
C PHE A 82 12.67 -1.35 7.02
N PHE A 83 11.68 -1.87 6.28
CA PHE A 83 10.44 -2.35 6.88
C PHE A 83 10.64 -3.65 7.66
N GLY A 84 11.49 -4.56 7.19
CA GLY A 84 11.85 -5.76 7.96
C GLY A 84 12.50 -5.40 9.31
N LEU A 85 13.42 -4.44 9.30
CA LEU A 85 14.03 -3.91 10.53
C LEU A 85 13.05 -3.13 11.38
N ALA A 86 12.12 -2.38 10.79
CA ALA A 86 11.08 -1.66 11.54
C ALA A 86 10.14 -2.63 12.27
N ILE A 87 9.73 -3.72 11.61
CA ILE A 87 8.93 -4.79 12.24
C ILE A 87 9.71 -5.40 13.41
N TRP A 88 10.98 -5.76 13.19
CA TRP A 88 11.82 -6.30 14.26
C TRP A 88 11.93 -5.29 15.43
N LEU A 89 12.24 -4.02 15.14
CA LEU A 89 12.36 -2.98 16.16
C LEU A 89 11.08 -2.84 17.00
N VAL A 90 9.91 -2.86 16.36
CA VAL A 90 8.62 -2.79 17.06
C VAL A 90 8.43 -3.99 17.98
N ILE A 91 8.74 -5.20 17.50
CA ILE A 91 8.64 -6.43 18.28
C ILE A 91 9.57 -6.37 19.50
N ASP A 92 10.82 -5.94 19.29
CA ASP A 92 11.86 -5.87 20.33
C ASP A 92 11.55 -4.82 21.40
N VAL A 93 11.25 -3.59 20.98
CA VAL A 93 10.99 -2.46 21.90
C VAL A 93 9.70 -2.63 22.69
N LEU A 94 8.65 -3.18 22.08
CA LEU A 94 7.37 -3.38 22.76
C LEU A 94 7.28 -4.74 23.47
N GLY A 95 8.31 -5.60 23.36
CA GLY A 95 8.32 -6.94 23.94
C GLY A 95 7.18 -7.81 23.43
N LEU A 96 6.80 -7.66 22.15
CA LEU A 96 5.69 -8.43 21.57
C LEU A 96 6.11 -9.88 21.38
N SER A 97 5.24 -10.82 21.77
CA SER A 97 5.44 -12.23 21.43
C SER A 97 5.28 -12.43 19.93
N THR A 98 6.27 -13.04 19.30
CA THR A 98 6.22 -13.47 17.90
C THR A 98 5.18 -14.56 17.63
N ASP A 99 4.67 -15.19 18.69
CA ASP A 99 3.67 -16.26 18.60
C ASP A 99 2.25 -15.70 18.46
N ASN A 100 2.05 -14.40 18.68
CA ASN A 100 0.77 -13.75 18.49
C ASN A 100 0.54 -13.41 17.01
N PHE A 101 0.09 -14.40 16.26
CA PHE A 101 -0.19 -14.29 14.82
C PHE A 101 -1.11 -13.11 14.46
N ARG A 102 -2.10 -12.80 15.30
CA ARG A 102 -3.01 -11.66 15.10
C ARG A 102 -2.27 -10.33 15.09
N VAL A 103 -1.44 -10.08 16.11
CA VAL A 103 -0.66 -8.83 16.21
C VAL A 103 0.36 -8.72 15.08
N ILE A 104 1.06 -9.82 14.78
CA ILE A 104 2.05 -9.88 13.70
C ILE A 104 1.39 -9.57 12.35
N SER A 105 0.20 -10.09 12.08
CA SER A 105 -0.55 -9.85 10.84
C SER A 105 -0.89 -8.37 10.65
N TYR A 106 -1.42 -7.70 11.68
CA TYR A 106 -1.69 -6.26 11.64
C TYR A 106 -0.43 -5.44 11.35
N ILE A 107 0.69 -5.77 11.98
CA ILE A 107 1.96 -5.09 11.76
C ILE A 107 2.38 -5.24 10.30
N ILE A 108 2.38 -6.46 9.76
CA ILE A 108 2.76 -6.74 8.38
C ILE A 108 1.83 -6.00 7.40
N GLU A 109 0.52 -6.03 7.62
CA GLU A 109 -0.47 -5.40 6.75
C GLU A 109 -0.32 -3.87 6.71
N ILE A 110 -0.15 -3.23 7.86
CA ILE A 110 0.07 -1.78 7.96
C ILE A 110 1.40 -1.38 7.31
N MET A 111 2.46 -2.16 7.53
CA MET A 111 3.76 -1.91 6.91
C MET A 111 3.70 -2.10 5.39
N LEU A 112 3.01 -3.13 4.90
CA LEU A 112 2.80 -3.36 3.47
C LEU A 112 2.02 -2.21 2.83
N ALA A 113 0.93 -1.75 3.46
CA ALA A 113 0.19 -0.57 3.01
C ALA A 113 1.06 0.69 2.98
N SER A 114 1.96 0.84 3.97
CA SER A 114 2.91 1.95 4.05
C SER A 114 3.91 1.94 2.89
N VAL A 115 4.52 0.77 2.59
CA VAL A 115 5.42 0.58 1.43
C VAL A 115 4.74 0.99 0.14
N LEU A 116 3.51 0.49 -0.10
CA LEU A 116 2.77 0.75 -1.33
C LEU A 116 2.41 2.23 -1.46
N SER A 117 1.96 2.87 -0.37
CA SER A 117 1.64 4.30 -0.38
C SER A 117 2.85 5.18 -0.65
N ILE A 118 3.99 4.88 -0.02
CA ILE A 118 5.26 5.56 -0.28
C ILE A 118 5.67 5.34 -1.73
N GLY A 119 5.56 4.12 -2.24
CA GLY A 119 5.89 3.78 -3.62
C GLY A 119 5.13 4.58 -4.65
N VAL A 120 3.81 4.62 -4.51
CA VAL A 120 2.93 5.41 -5.39
C VAL A 120 3.24 6.92 -5.27
N SER A 121 3.68 7.38 -4.10
CA SER A 121 3.96 8.80 -3.85
C SER A 121 5.39 9.23 -4.20
N TRP A 122 6.31 8.28 -4.41
CA TRP A 122 7.74 8.54 -4.51
C TRP A 122 8.14 9.34 -5.76
N SER A 123 7.39 9.23 -6.85
CA SER A 123 7.64 10.03 -8.06
C SER A 123 7.48 11.52 -7.78
N HIS A 124 6.48 11.90 -6.99
CA HIS A 124 6.24 13.28 -6.56
C HIS A 124 7.29 13.77 -5.57
N VAL A 125 7.69 12.92 -4.61
CA VAL A 125 8.75 13.26 -3.64
C VAL A 125 10.07 13.50 -4.35
N ARG A 126 10.46 12.60 -5.27
CA ARG A 126 11.71 12.72 -6.04
C ARG A 126 11.76 14.02 -6.85
N ARG A 127 10.67 14.36 -7.56
CA ARG A 127 10.56 15.60 -8.35
C ARG A 127 10.75 16.86 -7.50
N ARG A 128 10.18 16.87 -6.28
CA ARG A 128 10.34 17.99 -5.34
C ARG A 128 11.77 18.14 -4.85
N ILE A 129 12.40 17.03 -4.49
CA ILE A 129 13.79 17.05 -4.00
C ILE A 129 14.75 17.49 -5.11
N SER A 130 14.53 17.03 -6.35
CA SER A 130 15.36 17.40 -7.49
C SER A 130 15.10 18.80 -8.02
N GLY A 131 14.09 19.52 -7.51
CA GLY A 131 13.71 20.84 -8.01
C GLY A 131 13.15 20.82 -9.44
N GLN A 132 12.71 19.66 -9.92
CA GLN A 132 12.09 19.54 -11.25
C GLN A 132 10.70 20.20 -11.21
N VAL A 133 10.55 21.32 -11.92
CA VAL A 133 9.26 21.95 -12.22
C VAL A 133 8.65 21.22 -13.40
N ASP A 134 7.40 20.80 -13.28
CA ASP A 134 6.68 20.16 -14.40
C ASP A 134 6.58 21.19 -15.53
N THR A 135 7.07 20.85 -16.72
CA THR A 135 6.87 21.67 -17.92
C THR A 135 5.39 21.84 -18.25
N ASP A 136 4.54 20.91 -17.80
CA ASP A 136 3.08 20.97 -17.92
C ASP A 136 2.44 22.08 -17.04
N GLU A 137 3.12 22.59 -16.01
CA GLU A 137 2.67 23.77 -15.25
C GLU A 137 2.95 25.08 -16.00
N LEU A 138 3.87 25.09 -16.98
CA LEU A 138 4.25 26.29 -17.73
C LEU A 138 3.35 26.56 -18.94
N GLU A 139 2.59 25.58 -19.41
CA GLU A 139 1.63 25.76 -20.53
C GLU A 139 0.26 26.32 -20.08
N ARG A 140 0.05 26.50 -18.78
CA ARG A 140 -1.25 26.90 -18.19
C ARG A 140 -1.30 28.29 -17.54
N ASP A 141 -0.23 29.06 -17.65
CA ASP A 141 -0.17 30.50 -17.32
C ASP A 141 0.14 31.30 -18.60
#